data_AF-A0A9Q3E5G0-F1
#
_entry.id   AF-A0A9Q3E5G0-F1
#
_cell.length_a   1.000
_cell.length_b   1.000
_cell.length_c   1.000
_cell.angle_alpha   90.00
_cell.angle_beta   90.00
_cell.angle_gamma   90.00
#
_symmetry.space_group_name_H-M   'P 1'
#
loop_
_entity.id
_entity.type
_entity.pdbx_description
1 polymer ?
#
loop_
_entity_poly.entity_id
_entity_poly.type
_entity_poly.pdbx_seq_one_letter_code
_entity_poly.pdbx_strand_id
1 'polypeptide(L)'
;MYGTRKRSHGLNVTPTEDLKDKLNYKEAKELYDHLSALQRCFLVQHAEEFQPSKESLNQKLIKSIISFLFTMTIQFLGSPVGLLTRPHHAAILIAYFTLVYGFLICSRFVFFIAERTGLKNYLEDSIKQLVETEKVFINKDFLEKEITTTNICNWMDLRILTGKEGLIENSREVLTGKLPDFNPLFDETKGPLLSSSKLIFDVDVACSVLLMCASVYERDSFLIEAALRIDSTKKPQDLIFAKEDITERQVRLLSSEKTIHKFAQSWGLKFICIPDFRGLDGPFIGVFYKINVQPDENPFAVITIKGTSLDNFSEWLIDCAYKFESASDFLNTGSAHYGFYNTLFPSKSNELRVLPYRRIVEAVKLIAEEAQRAPRGQNKKLNLFVTGHSLGAGIAQLLYARLLETPSDMGNKILLRDAYVFGTPRACDFKLASRVDYNLNKSVNQGRQLWRISNRASLIGDIVTEVPPGVANKREIRSGLQEGSPFSYAAIGTSVDLFPNGQKNIFNISTWFGHASSQKKQYKIGDTPVGFKPEIANKLIFKYRIDPRPSFWGSLRPFSIIGITMSLIAFWAPFVHDHLPACYLESLTKMENEL
;
A
#
# COMPACT_ATOMS: atom_id res chain seq x y z
N MET A 1 -41.39 6.27 -47.78
CA MET A 1 -40.18 7.06 -47.50
C MET A 1 -40.36 7.79 -46.17
N TYR A 2 -39.91 7.20 -45.07
CA TYR A 2 -39.80 7.89 -43.77
C TYR A 2 -38.35 7.76 -43.32
N GLY A 3 -37.57 8.83 -43.52
CA GLY A 3 -36.18 8.92 -43.10
C GLY A 3 -36.07 9.50 -41.70
N THR A 4 -35.71 8.68 -40.73
CA THR A 4 -35.38 9.13 -39.36
C THR A 4 -33.96 9.68 -39.32
N ARG A 5 -33.85 11.01 -39.17
CA ARG A 5 -32.58 11.70 -38.87
C ARG A 5 -32.13 11.33 -37.44
N LYS A 6 -31.05 10.56 -37.31
CA LYS A 6 -30.27 10.47 -36.06
C LYS A 6 -29.57 11.81 -35.81
N ARG A 7 -29.98 12.53 -34.77
CA ARG A 7 -29.21 13.65 -34.21
C ARG A 7 -28.01 13.05 -33.45
N SER A 8 -26.80 13.27 -33.96
CA SER A 8 -25.58 13.11 -33.18
C SER A 8 -25.53 14.23 -32.14
N HIS A 9 -25.60 13.88 -30.86
CA HIS A 9 -25.21 14.80 -29.79
C HIS A 9 -23.69 14.92 -29.79
N GLY A 10 -23.19 15.92 -30.53
CA GLY A 10 -21.83 16.43 -30.32
C GLY A 10 -21.77 17.04 -28.92
N LEU A 11 -20.96 16.46 -28.04
CA LEU A 11 -20.58 17.06 -26.77
C LEU A 11 -19.87 18.38 -27.10
N ASN A 12 -20.47 19.51 -26.73
CA ASN A 12 -19.81 20.81 -26.76
C ASN A 12 -18.70 20.81 -25.72
N VAL A 13 -17.48 20.46 -26.13
CA VAL A 13 -16.26 20.66 -25.35
C VAL A 13 -16.09 22.17 -25.18
N THR A 14 -16.02 22.63 -23.94
CA THR A 14 -15.89 24.07 -23.67
C THR A 14 -14.48 24.55 -24.05
N PRO A 15 -14.29 25.78 -24.57
CA PRO A 15 -12.96 26.30 -24.95
C PRO A 15 -11.91 26.25 -23.83
N THR A 16 -12.35 26.21 -22.57
CA THR A 16 -11.52 26.06 -21.38
C THR A 16 -10.93 24.65 -21.20
N GLU A 17 -11.59 23.60 -21.68
CA GLU A 17 -11.06 22.23 -21.65
C GLU A 17 -9.94 22.05 -22.67
N ASP A 18 -10.05 22.64 -23.87
CA ASP A 18 -9.03 22.57 -24.92
C ASP A 18 -7.70 23.23 -24.50
N LEU A 19 -7.76 24.31 -23.72
CA LEU A 19 -6.55 24.97 -23.17
C LEU A 19 -5.88 24.16 -22.05
N LYS A 20 -6.68 23.57 -21.15
CA LYS A 20 -6.16 22.69 -20.09
C LYS A 20 -5.50 21.44 -20.68
N ASP A 21 -6.11 20.86 -21.70
CA ASP A 21 -5.57 19.71 -22.40
C ASP A 21 -4.25 20.02 -23.12
N LYS A 22 -4.12 21.21 -23.72
CA LYS A 22 -2.84 21.67 -24.30
C LYS A 22 -1.74 21.86 -23.27
N LEU A 23 -2.06 22.42 -22.09
CA LEU A 23 -1.09 22.60 -21.02
C LEU A 23 -0.62 21.25 -20.46
N ASN A 24 -1.57 20.36 -20.17
CA ASN A 24 -1.29 19.00 -19.71
C ASN A 24 -0.43 18.24 -20.72
N TYR A 25 -0.71 18.39 -22.02
CA TYR A 25 0.09 17.77 -23.07
C TYR A 25 1.54 18.23 -23.06
N LYS A 26 1.79 19.54 -23.01
CA LYS A 26 3.16 20.09 -23.00
C LYS A 26 3.96 19.55 -21.82
N GLU A 27 3.39 19.57 -20.63
CA GLU A 27 4.06 19.09 -19.41
C GLU A 27 4.29 17.58 -19.42
N ALA A 28 3.32 16.80 -19.92
CA ALA A 28 3.47 15.36 -20.06
C ALA A 28 4.56 15.00 -21.07
N LYS A 29 4.66 15.75 -22.17
CA LYS A 29 5.72 15.58 -23.16
C LYS A 29 7.09 15.90 -22.58
N GLU A 30 7.22 17.02 -21.88
CA GLU A 30 8.44 17.35 -21.15
C GLU A 30 8.82 16.20 -20.21
N LEU A 31 7.88 15.67 -19.44
CA LEU A 31 8.14 14.52 -18.58
C LEU A 31 8.56 13.27 -19.37
N TYR A 32 7.89 12.97 -20.49
CA TYR A 32 8.19 11.83 -21.37
C TYR A 32 9.62 11.89 -21.91
N ASP A 33 10.07 13.08 -22.31
CA ASP A 33 11.42 13.29 -22.82
C ASP A 33 12.49 13.01 -21.75
N HIS A 34 12.17 13.21 -20.47
CA HIS A 34 13.05 12.86 -19.35
C HIS A 34 12.98 11.39 -18.92
N LEU A 35 11.98 10.62 -19.39
CA LEU A 35 11.89 9.20 -19.07
C LEU A 35 13.03 8.42 -19.73
N SER A 36 13.61 7.49 -18.97
CA SER A 36 14.53 6.49 -19.50
C SER A 36 13.84 5.56 -20.50
N ALA A 37 14.63 4.90 -21.35
CA ALA A 37 14.11 3.94 -22.32
C ALA A 37 13.26 2.84 -21.67
N LEU A 38 13.65 2.36 -20.48
CA LEU A 38 12.87 1.36 -19.74
C LEU A 38 11.52 1.93 -19.29
N GLN A 39 11.49 3.14 -18.73
CA GLN A 39 10.25 3.81 -18.33
C GLN A 39 9.29 4.02 -19.51
N ARG A 40 9.81 4.43 -20.67
CA ARG A 40 9.00 4.57 -21.89
C ARG A 40 8.44 3.22 -22.35
N CYS A 41 9.22 2.16 -22.27
CA CYS A 41 8.76 0.80 -22.60
C CYS A 41 7.58 0.37 -21.70
N PHE A 42 7.67 0.59 -20.38
CA PHE A 42 6.56 0.31 -19.46
C PHE A 42 5.33 1.17 -19.75
N LEU A 43 5.51 2.45 -20.07
CA LEU A 43 4.39 3.33 -20.41
C LEU A 43 3.67 2.88 -21.70
N VAL A 44 4.40 2.46 -22.72
CA VAL A 44 3.84 1.87 -23.95
C VAL A 44 3.07 0.60 -23.62
N GLN A 45 3.70 -0.32 -22.88
CA GLN A 45 3.07 -1.58 -22.49
C GLN A 45 1.80 -1.35 -21.66
N HIS A 46 1.85 -0.39 -20.73
CA HIS A 46 0.70 0.01 -19.93
C HIS A 46 -0.43 0.50 -20.83
N ALA A 47 -0.15 1.40 -21.77
CA ALA A 47 -1.15 1.92 -22.70
C ALA A 47 -1.80 0.83 -23.58
N GLU A 48 -1.04 -0.20 -23.97
CA GLU A 48 -1.52 -1.31 -24.80
C GLU A 48 -2.35 -2.33 -24.03
N GLU A 49 -1.93 -2.67 -22.80
CA GLU A 49 -2.58 -3.68 -21.96
C GLU A 49 -3.81 -3.11 -21.24
N PHE A 50 -3.94 -1.79 -21.14
CA PHE A 50 -5.05 -1.13 -20.48
C PHE A 50 -6.36 -1.34 -21.24
N GLN A 51 -7.21 -2.22 -20.73
CA GLN A 51 -8.54 -2.50 -21.27
C GLN A 51 -9.63 -1.97 -20.33
N PRO A 52 -10.67 -1.31 -20.86
CA PRO A 52 -11.79 -0.86 -20.05
C PRO A 52 -12.53 -2.08 -19.50
N SER A 53 -12.79 -2.08 -18.20
CA SER A 53 -13.74 -3.02 -17.62
C SER A 53 -15.12 -2.77 -18.25
N LYS A 54 -15.73 -3.82 -18.81
CA LYS A 54 -17.09 -3.73 -19.38
C LYS A 54 -18.16 -3.54 -18.30
N GLU A 55 -17.85 -3.83 -17.04
CA GLU A 55 -18.80 -3.76 -15.93
C GLU A 55 -18.76 -2.36 -15.28
N SER A 56 -19.93 -1.74 -15.16
CA SER A 56 -20.10 -0.50 -14.38
C SER A 56 -19.88 -0.73 -12.88
N LEU A 57 -19.51 0.33 -12.15
CA LEU A 57 -19.30 0.28 -10.69
C LEU A 57 -20.51 -0.29 -9.94
N ASN A 58 -21.72 0.08 -10.35
CA ASN A 58 -22.97 -0.43 -9.76
C ASN A 58 -23.14 -1.93 -9.99
N GLN A 59 -22.78 -2.44 -11.18
CA GLN A 59 -22.82 -3.88 -11.47
C GLN A 59 -21.80 -4.64 -10.62
N LYS A 60 -20.58 -4.10 -10.46
CA LYS A 60 -19.55 -4.70 -9.60
C LYS A 60 -20.00 -4.78 -8.14
N LEU A 61 -20.64 -3.72 -7.63
CA LEU A 61 -21.18 -3.69 -6.28
C LEU A 61 -22.30 -4.72 -6.10
N ILE A 62 -23.29 -4.74 -7.00
CA ILE A 62 -24.40 -5.69 -6.95
C ILE A 62 -23.87 -7.13 -7.02
N LYS A 63 -22.93 -7.41 -7.92
CA LYS A 63 -22.28 -8.73 -8.06
C LYS A 63 -21.53 -9.12 -6.79
N SER A 64 -20.84 -8.18 -6.15
CA SER A 64 -20.13 -8.41 -4.88
C SER A 64 -21.12 -8.71 -3.74
N ILE A 65 -22.23 -7.96 -3.65
CA ILE A 65 -23.29 -8.20 -2.68
C ILE A 65 -23.95 -9.57 -2.92
N ILE A 66 -24.30 -9.90 -4.16
CA ILE A 66 -24.91 -11.20 -4.50
C ILE A 66 -23.94 -12.35 -4.21
N SER A 67 -22.68 -12.23 -4.62
CA SER A 67 -21.65 -13.25 -4.35
C SER A 67 -21.44 -13.44 -2.85
N PHE A 68 -21.47 -12.35 -2.08
CA PHE A 68 -21.41 -12.38 -0.63
C PHE A 68 -22.62 -13.08 -0.03
N LEU A 69 -23.84 -12.65 -0.37
CA LEU A 69 -25.09 -13.26 0.13
C LEU A 69 -25.15 -14.74 -0.22
N PHE A 70 -24.71 -15.12 -1.41
CA PHE A 70 -24.62 -16.51 -1.84
C PHE A 70 -23.59 -17.29 -1.03
N THR A 71 -22.39 -16.74 -0.80
CA THR A 71 -21.35 -17.36 0.03
C THR A 71 -21.83 -17.53 1.47
N MET A 72 -22.48 -16.51 2.04
CA MET A 72 -23.12 -16.58 3.35
C MET A 72 -24.20 -17.64 3.41
N THR A 73 -25.04 -17.72 2.37
CA THR A 73 -26.10 -18.73 2.27
C THR A 73 -25.49 -20.13 2.17
N ILE A 74 -24.44 -20.35 1.39
CA ILE A 74 -23.74 -21.64 1.33
C ILE A 74 -23.07 -21.96 2.67
N GLN A 75 -22.44 -21.01 3.34
CA GLN A 75 -21.83 -21.25 4.64
C GLN A 75 -22.88 -21.60 5.70
N PHE A 76 -24.04 -20.92 5.65
CA PHE A 76 -25.17 -21.16 6.54
C PHE A 76 -25.85 -22.51 6.26
N LEU A 77 -26.16 -22.81 4.99
CA LEU A 77 -26.88 -24.02 4.56
C LEU A 77 -25.97 -25.25 4.43
N GLY A 78 -24.69 -25.07 4.11
CA GLY A 78 -23.69 -26.13 4.01
C GLY A 78 -23.12 -26.54 5.38
N SER A 79 -23.45 -25.79 6.43
CA SER A 79 -23.17 -26.17 7.82
C SER A 79 -24.42 -26.04 8.71
N PRO A 80 -25.53 -26.73 8.38
CA PRO A 80 -26.72 -26.70 9.23
C PRO A 80 -26.42 -27.37 10.59
N VAL A 81 -25.55 -28.38 10.57
CA VAL A 81 -24.93 -28.96 11.76
C VAL A 81 -23.91 -28.01 12.40
N GLY A 82 -23.30 -27.08 11.66
CA GLY A 82 -22.38 -26.06 12.20
C GLY A 82 -23.03 -25.06 13.14
N LEU A 83 -24.27 -24.65 12.88
CA LEU A 83 -25.06 -23.86 13.84
C LEU A 83 -25.29 -24.62 15.14
N LEU A 84 -25.51 -25.93 15.06
CA LEU A 84 -25.74 -26.79 16.23
C LEU A 84 -24.43 -27.19 16.94
N THR A 85 -23.36 -27.44 16.19
CA THR A 85 -22.08 -27.93 16.72
C THR A 85 -21.12 -26.81 17.09
N ARG A 86 -21.29 -25.61 16.52
CA ARG A 86 -20.40 -24.45 16.69
C ARG A 86 -21.17 -23.12 16.69
N PRO A 87 -22.20 -22.96 17.55
CA PRO A 87 -23.05 -21.77 17.58
C PRO A 87 -22.25 -20.47 17.77
N HIS A 88 -21.14 -20.51 18.53
CA HIS A 88 -20.29 -19.36 18.77
C HIS A 88 -19.60 -18.82 17.51
N HIS A 89 -19.14 -19.70 16.59
CA HIS A 89 -18.52 -19.27 15.35
C HIS A 89 -19.54 -18.57 14.44
N ALA A 90 -20.74 -19.14 14.32
CA ALA A 90 -21.81 -18.55 13.55
C ALA A 90 -22.25 -17.20 14.13
N ALA A 91 -22.41 -17.10 15.45
CA ALA A 91 -22.78 -15.85 16.12
C ALA A 91 -21.73 -14.75 15.91
N ILE A 92 -20.44 -15.08 16.03
CA ILE A 92 -19.35 -14.12 15.79
C ILE A 92 -19.30 -13.69 14.33
N LEU A 93 -19.47 -14.62 13.39
CA LEU A 93 -19.51 -14.31 11.97
C LEU A 93 -20.68 -13.37 11.63
N ILE A 94 -21.87 -13.66 12.16
CA ILE A 94 -23.06 -12.80 12.01
C ILE A 94 -22.80 -11.43 12.63
N ALA A 95 -22.34 -11.35 13.87
CA ALA A 95 -22.07 -10.08 14.54
C ALA A 95 -21.02 -9.25 13.80
N TYR A 96 -19.91 -9.88 13.38
CA TYR A 96 -18.87 -9.24 12.59
C TYR A 96 -19.44 -8.69 11.28
N PHE A 97 -20.19 -9.51 10.54
CA PHE A 97 -20.76 -9.06 9.27
C PHE A 97 -21.81 -7.98 9.45
N THR A 98 -22.69 -8.08 10.42
CA THR A 98 -23.66 -7.03 10.73
C THR A 98 -22.97 -5.72 11.10
N LEU A 99 -21.93 -5.76 11.93
CA LEU A 99 -21.19 -4.56 12.35
C LEU A 99 -20.39 -3.94 11.20
N VAL A 100 -19.56 -4.73 10.52
CA VAL A 100 -18.68 -4.24 9.44
C VAL A 100 -19.51 -3.78 8.25
N TYR A 101 -20.46 -4.59 7.77
CA TYR A 101 -21.27 -4.22 6.61
C TYR A 101 -22.28 -3.14 6.97
N GLY A 102 -22.86 -3.16 8.17
CA GLY A 102 -23.70 -2.08 8.66
C GLY A 102 -22.95 -0.75 8.67
N PHE A 103 -21.75 -0.74 9.23
CA PHE A 103 -20.88 0.45 9.23
C PHE A 103 -20.54 0.91 7.81
N LEU A 104 -20.13 -0.02 6.95
CA LEU A 104 -19.80 0.27 5.55
C LEU A 104 -21.02 0.88 4.83
N ILE A 105 -22.21 0.27 4.93
CA ILE A 105 -23.45 0.79 4.32
C ILE A 105 -23.77 2.19 4.85
N CYS A 106 -23.70 2.39 6.17
CA CYS A 106 -23.90 3.71 6.79
C CYS A 106 -22.89 4.74 6.28
N SER A 107 -21.60 4.37 6.17
CA SER A 107 -20.55 5.25 5.66
C SER A 107 -20.82 5.66 4.22
N ARG A 108 -21.21 4.72 3.35
CA ARG A 108 -21.56 5.04 1.97
C ARG A 108 -22.79 5.94 1.87
N PHE A 109 -23.77 5.75 2.75
CA PHE A 109 -24.93 6.63 2.83
C PHE A 109 -24.53 8.05 3.24
N VAL A 110 -23.60 8.19 4.21
CA VAL A 110 -23.03 9.49 4.60
C VAL A 110 -22.28 10.13 3.43
N PHE A 111 -21.42 9.39 2.73
CA PHE A 111 -20.71 9.91 1.55
C PHE A 111 -21.66 10.32 0.43
N PHE A 112 -22.70 9.52 0.17
CA PHE A 112 -23.74 9.84 -0.80
C PHE A 112 -24.50 11.12 -0.43
N ILE A 113 -24.85 11.31 0.84
CA ILE A 113 -25.45 12.56 1.33
C ILE A 113 -24.47 13.72 1.15
N ALA A 114 -23.20 13.55 1.51
CA ALA A 114 -22.19 14.60 1.38
C ALA A 114 -21.98 15.01 -0.09
N GLU A 115 -22.00 14.05 -1.02
CA GLU A 115 -21.93 14.28 -2.46
C GLU A 115 -23.17 15.02 -2.96
N ARG A 116 -24.37 14.57 -2.56
CA ARG A 116 -25.66 15.17 -2.99
C ARG A 116 -25.92 16.55 -2.42
N THR A 117 -25.46 16.82 -1.20
CA THR A 117 -25.62 18.12 -0.54
C THR A 117 -24.56 19.14 -0.99
N GLY A 118 -23.60 18.72 -1.83
CA GLY A 118 -22.48 19.57 -2.23
C GLY A 118 -21.50 19.85 -1.10
N LEU A 119 -21.58 19.12 0.02
CA LEU A 119 -20.68 19.29 1.17
C LEU A 119 -19.22 19.07 0.76
N LYS A 120 -18.96 18.16 -0.19
CA LYS A 120 -17.63 17.98 -0.79
C LYS A 120 -17.13 19.29 -1.42
N ASN A 121 -17.94 19.89 -2.30
CA ASN A 121 -17.59 21.14 -2.96
C ASN A 121 -17.43 22.27 -1.94
N TYR A 122 -18.31 22.33 -0.94
CA TYR A 122 -18.21 23.30 0.15
C TYR A 122 -16.92 23.16 0.96
N LEU A 123 -16.50 21.93 1.29
CA LEU A 123 -15.25 21.66 1.98
C LEU A 123 -14.05 22.01 1.10
N GLU A 124 -14.04 21.61 -0.17
CA GLU A 124 -12.99 21.97 -1.12
C GLU A 124 -12.87 23.48 -1.29
N ASP A 125 -14.00 24.19 -1.44
CA ASP A 125 -14.03 25.64 -1.61
C ASP A 125 -13.67 26.36 -0.32
N SER A 126 -14.07 25.84 0.84
CA SER A 126 -13.64 26.36 2.15
C SER A 126 -12.12 26.18 2.33
N ILE A 127 -11.57 25.02 1.95
CA ILE A 127 -10.12 24.75 1.98
C ILE A 127 -9.39 25.73 1.06
N LYS A 128 -9.86 25.91 -0.18
CA LYS A 128 -9.30 26.90 -1.12
C LYS A 128 -9.36 28.32 -0.56
N GLN A 129 -10.51 28.72 -0.01
CA GLN A 129 -10.69 30.05 0.55
C GLN A 129 -9.78 30.28 1.76
N LEU A 130 -9.62 29.30 2.65
CA LEU A 130 -8.71 29.37 3.80
C LEU A 130 -7.26 29.53 3.39
N VAL A 131 -6.85 28.71 2.42
CA VAL A 131 -5.54 28.79 1.77
C VAL A 131 -5.29 30.19 1.20
N GLU A 132 -6.29 30.78 0.54
CA GLU A 132 -6.21 32.13 -0.01
C GLU A 132 -6.21 33.22 1.06
N THR A 133 -6.76 32.93 2.24
CA THR A 133 -6.87 33.87 3.38
C THR A 133 -5.62 33.82 4.27
N GLU A 134 -5.00 32.65 4.43
CA GLU A 134 -3.69 32.44 5.08
C GLU A 134 -2.51 32.86 4.17
N LYS A 135 -2.67 33.99 3.44
CA LYS A 135 -1.67 34.67 2.58
C LYS A 135 -0.35 35.09 3.27
N VAL A 136 -0.04 34.53 4.42
CA VAL A 136 1.15 34.80 5.22
C VAL A 136 2.12 33.64 5.00
N PHE A 137 3.07 33.87 4.09
CA PHE A 137 4.34 33.14 3.86
C PHE A 137 4.45 31.95 2.89
N ILE A 138 3.37 31.38 2.32
CA ILE A 138 3.54 30.27 1.37
C ILE A 138 3.35 30.74 -0.07
N ASN A 139 4.33 30.45 -0.93
CA ASN A 139 4.37 30.84 -2.34
C ASN A 139 3.07 30.38 -3.05
N LYS A 140 2.39 31.30 -3.74
CA LYS A 140 1.09 31.06 -4.39
C LYS A 140 1.17 29.91 -5.44
N ASP A 141 2.31 29.79 -6.11
CA ASP A 141 2.59 28.72 -7.09
C ASP A 141 2.75 27.33 -6.43
N PHE A 142 3.10 27.29 -5.14
CA PHE A 142 3.19 26.07 -4.35
C PHE A 142 1.79 25.59 -3.93
N LEU A 143 0.93 26.51 -3.51
CA LEU A 143 -0.44 26.24 -3.05
C LEU A 143 -1.38 25.75 -4.17
N GLU A 144 -1.36 26.39 -5.35
CA GLU A 144 -2.20 25.97 -6.48
C GLU A 144 -1.84 24.56 -7.00
N LYS A 145 -0.59 24.13 -6.79
CA LYS A 145 -0.08 22.80 -7.16
C LYS A 145 -0.40 21.71 -6.14
N GLU A 146 -0.49 22.04 -4.84
CA GLU A 146 -0.76 21.06 -3.77
C GLU A 146 -2.27 20.78 -3.60
N ILE A 147 -3.14 21.78 -3.70
CA ILE A 147 -4.58 21.63 -3.37
C ILE A 147 -5.32 20.73 -4.36
N THR A 148 -4.87 20.68 -5.62
CA THR A 148 -5.46 19.87 -6.68
C THR A 148 -5.18 18.37 -6.53
N THR A 149 -4.34 17.96 -5.57
CA THR A 149 -3.93 16.57 -5.34
C THR A 149 -4.28 16.06 -3.94
N THR A 150 -5.34 16.58 -3.33
CA THR A 150 -5.77 16.17 -1.98
C THR A 150 -6.36 14.76 -1.96
N ASN A 151 -5.53 13.75 -2.23
CA ASN A 151 -5.84 12.38 -1.89
C ASN A 151 -6.01 12.30 -0.38
N ILE A 152 -7.03 11.58 0.06
CA ILE A 152 -7.39 11.40 1.46
C ILE A 152 -6.23 10.87 2.32
N CYS A 153 -5.25 10.21 1.70
CA CYS A 153 -4.04 9.74 2.35
C CYS A 153 -3.12 10.87 2.86
N ASN A 154 -3.20 12.07 2.27
CA ASN A 154 -2.40 13.24 2.65
C ASN A 154 -3.19 14.28 3.46
N TRP A 155 -4.49 14.06 3.73
CA TRP A 155 -5.32 15.04 4.44
C TRP A 155 -4.80 15.38 5.85
N MET A 156 -4.06 14.46 6.47
CA MET A 156 -3.47 14.64 7.81
C MET A 156 -2.20 15.51 7.80
N ASP A 157 -1.43 15.50 6.70
CA ASP A 157 -0.25 16.34 6.52
C ASP A 157 0.04 16.47 5.02
N LEU A 158 -0.37 17.60 4.43
CA LEU A 158 -0.13 17.89 3.01
C LEU A 158 1.37 17.91 2.67
N ARG A 159 2.23 18.10 3.68
CA ARG A 159 3.69 18.14 3.55
C ARG A 159 4.35 16.79 3.81
N ILE A 160 3.58 15.70 3.91
CA ILE A 160 4.14 14.37 4.16
C ILE A 160 5.20 14.00 3.10
N LEU A 161 5.02 14.44 1.85
CA LEU A 161 5.93 14.13 0.74
C LEU A 161 6.99 15.20 0.45
N THR A 162 6.85 16.42 0.98
CA THR A 162 7.72 17.56 0.64
C THR A 162 8.87 17.74 1.64
N GLY A 163 10.07 18.03 1.12
CA GLY A 163 11.26 18.26 1.95
C GLY A 163 11.73 17.04 2.73
N LYS A 164 11.55 15.84 2.17
CA LYS A 164 11.87 14.55 2.81
C LYS A 164 13.05 13.82 2.18
N GLU A 165 13.83 14.50 1.34
CA GLU A 165 14.99 13.95 0.64
C GLU A 165 16.01 13.37 1.63
N GLY A 166 16.16 14.01 2.79
CA GLY A 166 17.05 13.53 3.86
C GLY A 166 16.69 12.14 4.39
N LEU A 167 15.41 11.78 4.48
CA LEU A 167 14.99 10.46 4.96
C LEU A 167 15.45 9.34 4.00
N ILE A 168 15.31 9.59 2.70
CA ILE A 168 15.77 8.64 1.67
C ILE A 168 17.30 8.52 1.69
N GLU A 169 18.02 9.61 1.94
CA GLU A 169 19.48 9.56 2.03
C GLU A 169 19.95 8.84 3.31
N ASN A 170 19.25 8.95 4.43
CA ASN A 170 19.60 8.22 5.66
C ASN A 170 19.41 6.71 5.50
N SER A 171 18.32 6.29 4.83
CA SER A 171 18.07 4.87 4.57
C SER A 171 18.97 4.29 3.48
N ARG A 172 19.71 5.13 2.75
CA ARG A 172 20.54 4.72 1.61
C ARG A 172 21.54 3.64 1.96
N GLU A 173 22.18 3.72 3.12
CA GLU A 173 23.19 2.72 3.51
C GLU A 173 22.58 1.32 3.62
N VAL A 174 21.35 1.21 4.12
CA VAL A 174 20.66 -0.09 4.21
C VAL A 174 20.07 -0.51 2.87
N LEU A 175 19.49 0.42 2.12
CA LEU A 175 18.91 0.15 0.79
C LEU A 175 19.97 -0.33 -0.21
N THR A 176 21.17 0.26 -0.17
CA THR A 176 22.30 -0.07 -1.06
C THR A 176 23.29 -1.06 -0.43
N GLY A 177 23.17 -1.32 0.87
CA GLY A 177 24.11 -2.14 1.63
C GLY A 177 24.15 -3.59 1.16
N LYS A 178 25.26 -4.27 1.47
CA LYS A 178 25.35 -5.72 1.28
C LYS A 178 24.41 -6.43 2.25
N LEU A 179 23.93 -7.61 1.88
CA LEU A 179 23.27 -8.47 2.87
C LEU A 179 24.38 -9.05 3.73
N PRO A 180 24.29 -8.99 5.06
CA PRO A 180 25.32 -9.57 5.91
C PRO A 180 25.50 -11.04 5.52
N ASP A 181 26.75 -11.45 5.34
CA ASP A 181 27.08 -12.85 5.08
C ASP A 181 26.56 -13.69 6.24
N PHE A 182 25.96 -14.83 5.92
CA PHE A 182 25.52 -15.75 6.94
C PHE A 182 26.73 -16.34 7.65
N ASN A 183 26.90 -16.00 8.91
CA ASN A 183 27.77 -16.74 9.80
C ASN A 183 26.93 -17.85 10.45
N PRO A 184 27.21 -19.14 10.16
CA PRO A 184 26.53 -20.23 10.82
C PRO A 184 26.64 -20.07 12.34
N LEU A 185 25.51 -20.23 13.03
CA LEU A 185 25.43 -20.24 14.49
C LEU A 185 26.30 -21.35 15.13
N PHE A 186 26.75 -22.31 14.31
CA PHE A 186 27.77 -23.28 14.67
C PHE A 186 29.13 -22.83 14.16
N ASP A 187 29.91 -22.22 15.06
CA ASP A 187 31.37 -22.20 14.95
C ASP A 187 31.87 -23.47 15.63
N GLU A 188 32.34 -24.45 14.85
CA GLU A 188 32.86 -25.74 15.35
C GLU A 188 33.92 -25.57 16.44
N THR A 189 34.60 -24.41 16.47
CA THR A 189 35.66 -24.11 17.44
C THR A 189 35.17 -23.48 18.75
N LYS A 190 33.94 -22.95 18.80
CA LYS A 190 33.42 -22.19 19.97
C LYS A 190 32.23 -22.84 20.68
N GLY A 191 31.81 -24.02 20.25
CA GLY A 191 30.61 -24.69 20.76
C GLY A 191 29.33 -24.00 20.28
N PRO A 192 28.14 -24.37 20.81
CA PRO A 192 26.89 -23.72 20.44
C PRO A 192 26.95 -22.25 20.86
N LEU A 193 27.18 -21.35 19.90
CA LEU A 193 27.08 -19.92 20.10
C LEU A 193 25.60 -19.59 20.34
N LEU A 194 25.19 -19.63 21.61
CA LEU A 194 23.90 -19.15 22.11
C LEU A 194 23.68 -17.64 21.88
N SER A 195 24.57 -16.95 21.16
CA SER A 195 24.37 -15.55 20.80
C SER A 195 23.24 -15.47 19.78
N SER A 196 22.05 -15.09 20.25
CA SER A 196 20.90 -14.80 19.41
C SER A 196 21.29 -13.87 18.26
N SER A 197 20.99 -14.26 17.03
CA SER A 197 21.18 -13.38 15.87
C SER A 197 20.34 -12.12 16.03
N LYS A 198 20.90 -10.97 15.69
CA LYS A 198 20.22 -9.68 15.78
C LYS A 198 19.30 -9.51 14.57
N LEU A 199 18.05 -9.18 14.84
CA LEU A 199 17.06 -8.82 13.80
C LEU A 199 16.85 -7.31 13.87
N ILE A 200 17.35 -6.58 12.87
CA ILE A 200 17.39 -5.11 12.93
C ILE A 200 16.15 -4.54 12.23
N PHE A 201 15.29 -3.86 12.99
CA PHE A 201 14.26 -2.99 12.43
C PHE A 201 14.88 -1.61 12.17
N ASP A 202 14.96 -1.21 10.91
CA ASP A 202 15.53 0.07 10.51
C ASP A 202 14.42 1.12 10.32
N VAL A 203 14.43 2.14 11.19
CA VAL A 203 13.39 3.19 11.19
C VAL A 203 13.51 4.08 9.95
N ASP A 204 14.73 4.39 9.51
CA ASP A 204 14.98 5.22 8.33
C ASP A 204 14.42 4.56 7.06
N VAL A 205 14.63 3.25 6.90
CA VAL A 205 14.06 2.47 5.80
C VAL A 205 12.54 2.44 5.91
N ALA A 206 11.98 2.20 7.10
CA ALA A 206 10.53 2.18 7.31
C ALA A 206 9.88 3.53 6.92
N CYS A 207 10.46 4.66 7.34
CA CYS A 207 10.00 5.99 6.94
C CYS A 207 10.11 6.20 5.42
N SER A 208 11.24 5.81 4.83
CA SER A 208 11.50 6.00 3.40
C SER A 208 10.54 5.23 2.51
N VAL A 209 10.30 3.96 2.82
CA VAL A 209 9.38 3.12 2.04
C VAL A 209 7.91 3.46 2.31
N LEU A 210 7.58 4.02 3.48
CA LEU A 210 6.26 4.59 3.75
C LEU A 210 5.98 5.83 2.89
N LEU A 211 6.98 6.70 2.68
CA LEU A 211 6.85 7.85 1.76
C LEU A 211 6.59 7.39 0.33
N MET A 212 7.29 6.34 -0.12
CA MET A 212 7.02 5.72 -1.42
C MET A 212 5.58 5.18 -1.47
N CYS A 213 5.10 4.50 -0.42
CA CYS A 213 3.70 4.07 -0.29
C CYS A 213 2.70 5.23 -0.33
N ALA A 214 2.97 6.33 0.35
CA ALA A 214 2.09 7.50 0.33
C ALA A 214 2.05 8.13 -1.07
N SER A 215 3.20 8.25 -1.74
CA SER A 215 3.27 8.87 -3.07
C SER A 215 2.47 8.14 -4.15
N VAL A 216 2.31 6.81 -4.07
CA VAL A 216 1.51 6.07 -5.07
C VAL A 216 0.01 6.36 -5.00
N TYR A 217 -0.46 6.98 -3.91
CA TYR A 217 -1.83 7.49 -3.84
C TYR A 217 -2.04 8.76 -4.66
N GLU A 218 -0.97 9.49 -5.03
CA GLU A 218 -1.05 10.71 -5.85
C GLU A 218 -1.42 10.45 -7.33
N ARG A 219 -1.67 9.19 -7.68
CA ARG A 219 -2.13 8.82 -9.02
C ARG A 219 -3.54 9.36 -9.27
N ASP A 220 -3.72 10.15 -10.32
CA ASP A 220 -5.01 10.75 -10.66
C ASP A 220 -5.94 9.76 -11.37
N SER A 221 -6.94 9.26 -10.64
CA SER A 221 -7.95 8.33 -11.17
C SER A 221 -8.75 8.88 -12.36
N PHE A 222 -9.03 10.18 -12.42
CA PHE A 222 -9.81 10.78 -13.50
C PHE A 222 -9.05 10.74 -14.83
N LEU A 223 -7.74 10.98 -14.79
CA LEU A 223 -6.89 10.90 -15.98
C LEU A 223 -6.74 9.46 -16.48
N ILE A 224 -6.71 8.49 -15.56
CA ILE A 224 -6.72 7.06 -15.92
C ILE A 224 -8.06 6.68 -16.57
N GLU A 225 -9.19 7.12 -16.01
CA GLU A 225 -10.50 6.93 -16.62
C GLU A 225 -10.60 7.56 -18.01
N ALA A 226 -10.08 8.78 -18.15
CA ALA A 226 -10.02 9.47 -19.44
C ALA A 226 -9.18 8.65 -20.44
N ALA A 227 -8.04 8.11 -20.02
CA ALA A 227 -7.18 7.27 -20.86
C ALA A 227 -7.91 6.01 -21.38
N LEU A 228 -8.84 5.44 -20.61
CA LEU A 228 -9.65 4.29 -21.01
C LEU A 228 -10.77 4.61 -21.97
N ARG A 229 -11.31 5.83 -21.91
CA ARG A 229 -12.36 6.28 -22.82
C ARG A 229 -11.81 6.58 -24.22
N ILE A 230 -10.48 6.72 -24.35
CA ILE A 230 -9.82 6.83 -25.65
C ILE A 230 -9.93 5.48 -26.35
N ASP A 231 -10.85 5.41 -27.32
CA ASP A 231 -11.20 4.21 -28.07
C ASP A 231 -9.98 3.65 -28.82
N SER A 232 -9.58 2.41 -28.49
CA SER A 232 -8.49 1.69 -29.18
C SER A 232 -8.80 1.37 -30.64
N THR A 233 -10.04 1.60 -31.11
CA THR A 233 -10.46 1.36 -32.50
C THR A 233 -10.24 2.56 -33.42
N LYS A 234 -9.99 3.76 -32.88
CA LYS A 234 -9.55 4.90 -33.71
C LYS A 234 -8.15 4.60 -34.21
N LYS A 235 -7.97 4.60 -35.54
CA LYS A 235 -6.64 4.42 -36.14
C LYS A 235 -5.70 5.48 -35.58
N PRO A 236 -4.43 5.15 -35.26
CA PRO A 236 -3.45 6.13 -34.81
C PRO A 236 -3.42 7.38 -35.69
N GLN A 237 -3.66 7.22 -36.99
CA GLN A 237 -3.73 8.32 -37.98
C GLN A 237 -4.70 9.47 -37.63
N ASP A 238 -5.74 9.23 -36.82
CA ASP A 238 -6.69 10.27 -36.36
C ASP A 238 -6.42 10.79 -34.94
N LEU A 239 -5.48 10.16 -34.21
CA LEU A 239 -5.09 10.46 -32.81
C LEU A 239 -3.62 10.88 -32.67
N ILE A 240 -2.86 10.84 -33.75
CA ILE A 240 -1.51 11.42 -33.82
C ILE A 240 -1.73 12.94 -33.91
N PHE A 241 -1.33 13.67 -32.86
CA PHE A 241 -0.82 15.03 -33.07
C PHE A 241 0.31 14.89 -34.08
N ALA A 242 0.03 15.19 -35.36
CA ALA A 242 0.65 14.70 -36.61
C ALA A 242 2.18 14.79 -36.78
N LYS A 243 2.97 14.92 -35.70
CA LYS A 243 4.42 15.05 -35.68
C LYS A 243 5.16 14.33 -34.52
N GLU A 244 4.49 13.68 -33.54
CA GLU A 244 5.16 13.32 -32.27
C GLU A 244 5.00 11.84 -31.83
N ASP A 245 6.05 11.30 -31.19
CA ASP A 245 6.26 9.89 -30.79
C ASP A 245 5.38 9.37 -29.62
N ILE A 246 4.45 10.19 -29.08
CA ILE A 246 3.62 9.84 -27.92
C ILE A 246 2.12 9.92 -28.24
N THR A 247 1.38 8.88 -27.87
CA THR A 247 -0.08 8.79 -28.03
C THR A 247 -0.83 9.55 -26.93
N GLU A 248 -2.05 10.01 -27.21
CA GLU A 248 -2.90 10.68 -26.21
C GLU A 248 -3.12 9.81 -24.96
N ARG A 249 -3.29 8.49 -25.14
CA ARG A 249 -3.44 7.55 -24.01
C ARG A 249 -2.20 7.55 -23.12
N GLN A 250 -1.00 7.53 -23.69
CA GLN A 250 0.25 7.63 -22.94
C GLN A 250 0.39 8.98 -22.23
N VAL A 251 -0.01 10.07 -22.88
CA VAL A 251 -0.02 11.41 -22.26
C VAL A 251 -0.92 11.42 -21.02
N ARG A 252 -2.13 10.87 -21.10
CA ARG A 252 -3.07 10.83 -19.96
C ARG A 252 -2.55 9.94 -18.83
N LEU A 253 -2.02 8.76 -19.14
CA LEU A 253 -1.40 7.87 -18.15
C LEU A 253 -0.20 8.53 -17.47
N LEU A 254 0.70 9.13 -18.24
CA LEU A 254 1.87 9.82 -17.70
C LEU A 254 1.49 11.05 -16.87
N SER A 255 0.47 11.80 -17.31
CA SER A 255 -0.09 12.93 -16.55
C SER A 255 -0.66 12.45 -15.21
N SER A 256 -1.30 11.27 -15.17
CA SER A 256 -1.83 10.70 -13.93
C SER A 256 -0.74 10.35 -12.92
N GLU A 257 0.50 10.12 -13.37
CA GLU A 257 1.64 9.70 -12.54
C GLU A 257 2.65 10.83 -12.33
N LYS A 258 2.38 12.03 -12.85
CA LYS A 258 3.31 13.19 -12.87
C LYS A 258 3.82 13.56 -11.48
N THR A 259 2.93 13.58 -10.49
CA THR A 259 3.29 13.92 -9.10
C THR A 259 4.23 12.87 -8.51
N ILE A 260 3.98 11.59 -8.78
CA ILE A 260 4.82 10.47 -8.33
C ILE A 260 6.23 10.58 -8.93
N HIS A 261 6.31 10.84 -10.24
CA HIS A 261 7.59 11.04 -10.92
C HIS A 261 8.40 12.21 -10.35
N LYS A 262 7.74 13.32 -10.00
CA LYS A 262 8.41 14.47 -9.37
C LYS A 262 8.97 14.12 -8.00
N PHE A 263 8.21 13.44 -7.16
CA PHE A 263 8.70 12.99 -5.86
C PHE A 263 9.86 12.02 -6.00
N ALA A 264 9.73 11.00 -6.87
CA ALA A 264 10.82 10.08 -7.16
C ALA A 264 12.09 10.82 -7.61
N GLN A 265 11.96 11.79 -8.52
CA GLN A 265 13.10 12.59 -9.00
C GLN A 265 13.71 13.45 -7.88
N SER A 266 12.89 14.09 -7.04
CA SER A 266 13.38 14.88 -5.89
C SER A 266 14.18 14.04 -4.90
N TRP A 267 13.83 12.76 -4.76
CA TRP A 267 14.53 11.78 -3.94
C TRP A 267 15.74 11.13 -4.64
N GLY A 268 16.05 11.55 -5.88
CA GLY A 268 17.13 10.97 -6.67
C GLY A 268 16.84 9.52 -7.13
N LEU A 269 15.56 9.17 -7.28
CA LEU A 269 15.07 7.87 -7.70
C LEU A 269 14.38 7.95 -9.07
N LYS A 270 14.28 6.80 -9.72
CA LYS A 270 13.40 6.59 -10.87
C LYS A 270 12.13 5.87 -10.41
N PHE A 271 11.04 6.05 -11.17
CA PHE A 271 9.76 5.40 -10.93
C PHE A 271 9.24 4.75 -12.21
N ILE A 272 8.72 3.53 -12.10
CA ILE A 272 7.88 2.90 -13.13
C ILE A 272 6.55 2.45 -12.54
N CYS A 273 5.49 2.55 -13.31
CA CYS A 273 4.24 1.84 -13.05
C CYS A 273 4.28 0.48 -13.74
N ILE A 274 3.90 -0.58 -13.02
CA ILE A 274 3.60 -1.88 -13.64
C ILE A 274 2.12 -1.85 -14.06
N PRO A 275 1.77 -2.23 -15.30
CA PRO A 275 0.40 -2.11 -15.82
C PRO A 275 -0.65 -2.73 -14.89
N ASP A 276 -1.80 -2.06 -14.77
CA ASP A 276 -2.89 -2.52 -13.91
C ASP A 276 -3.52 -3.81 -14.46
N PHE A 277 -3.64 -4.82 -13.61
CA PHE A 277 -4.05 -6.16 -14.02
C PHE A 277 -5.56 -6.41 -13.93
N ARG A 278 -6.34 -5.47 -13.38
CA ARG A 278 -7.79 -5.68 -13.12
C ARG A 278 -8.69 -4.53 -13.58
N GLY A 279 -8.13 -3.59 -14.35
CA GLY A 279 -8.81 -2.36 -14.78
C GLY A 279 -8.61 -1.23 -13.78
N LEU A 280 -9.42 -0.17 -13.85
CA LEU A 280 -9.29 1.04 -13.02
C LEU A 280 -9.21 0.82 -11.51
N ASP A 281 -9.88 -0.23 -11.04
CA ASP A 281 -10.08 -0.54 -9.63
C ASP A 281 -9.11 -1.63 -9.15
N GLY A 282 -8.08 -1.95 -9.94
CA GLY A 282 -7.06 -2.91 -9.55
C GLY A 282 -5.99 -2.29 -8.64
N PRO A 283 -5.15 -3.12 -7.99
CA PRO A 283 -4.05 -2.57 -7.23
C PRO A 283 -3.07 -1.84 -8.17
N PHE A 284 -2.80 -0.59 -7.86
CA PHE A 284 -1.71 0.12 -8.51
C PHE A 284 -0.37 -0.34 -7.92
N ILE A 285 0.52 -0.84 -8.78
CA ILE A 285 1.86 -1.29 -8.38
C ILE A 285 2.90 -0.39 -9.05
N GLY A 286 3.69 0.28 -8.22
CA GLY A 286 4.83 1.08 -8.64
C GLY A 286 6.15 0.46 -8.21
N VAL A 287 7.23 0.79 -8.91
CA VAL A 287 8.60 0.43 -8.50
C VAL A 287 9.48 1.68 -8.48
N PHE A 288 9.99 2.01 -7.30
CA PHE A 288 11.00 3.05 -7.11
C PHE A 288 12.38 2.42 -7.15
N TYR A 289 13.33 2.98 -7.90
CA TYR A 289 14.62 2.33 -8.07
C TYR A 289 15.77 3.31 -8.32
N LYS A 290 16.98 2.89 -7.93
CA LYS A 290 18.24 3.62 -8.15
C LYS A 290 19.30 2.65 -8.66
N ILE A 291 19.73 2.85 -9.90
CA ILE A 291 20.77 2.03 -10.54
C ILE A 291 22.14 2.71 -10.57
N ASN A 292 22.18 4.04 -10.56
CA ASN A 292 23.41 4.82 -10.59
C ASN A 292 23.87 5.05 -9.15
N VAL A 293 24.61 4.06 -8.63
CA VAL A 293 25.09 4.03 -7.24
C VAL A 293 26.61 4.23 -7.16
N GLN A 294 27.12 4.46 -5.95
CA GLN A 294 28.56 4.58 -5.70
C GLN A 294 29.28 3.23 -5.91
N PRO A 295 30.62 3.21 -6.08
CA PRO A 295 31.37 1.98 -6.32
C PRO A 295 31.20 0.88 -5.26
N ASP A 296 30.98 1.25 -4.01
CA ASP A 296 30.78 0.39 -2.84
C ASP A 296 29.29 0.05 -2.55
N GLU A 297 28.36 0.78 -3.16
CA GLU A 297 26.92 0.61 -3.01
C GLU A 297 26.33 -0.39 -4.04
N ASN A 298 25.28 -1.11 -3.67
CA ASN A 298 24.48 -1.90 -4.61
C ASN A 298 23.28 -1.10 -5.16
N PRO A 299 22.88 -1.33 -6.42
CA PRO A 299 21.62 -0.79 -6.93
C PRO A 299 20.46 -1.38 -6.14
N PHE A 300 19.36 -0.63 -6.02
CA PHE A 300 18.16 -1.11 -5.32
C PHE A 300 16.86 -0.76 -6.04
N ALA A 301 15.83 -1.53 -5.73
CA ALA A 301 14.45 -1.29 -6.13
C ALA A 301 13.50 -1.59 -4.96
N VAL A 302 12.41 -0.83 -4.88
CA VAL A 302 11.34 -0.98 -3.89
C VAL A 302 10.03 -1.16 -4.65
N ILE A 303 9.41 -2.33 -4.54
CA ILE A 303 8.07 -2.57 -5.07
C ILE A 303 7.07 -1.98 -4.09
N THR A 304 6.26 -1.05 -4.55
CA THR A 304 5.25 -0.35 -3.76
C THR A 304 3.87 -0.70 -4.27
N ILE A 305 3.05 -1.31 -3.40
CA ILE A 305 1.67 -1.67 -3.73
C ILE A 305 0.72 -0.69 -3.05
N LYS A 306 -0.05 0.04 -3.86
CA LYS A 306 -1.10 0.95 -3.38
C LYS A 306 -2.21 0.14 -2.73
N GLY A 307 -2.72 0.62 -1.59
CA GLY A 307 -3.95 0.10 -1.01
C GLY A 307 -5.20 0.77 -1.57
N THR A 308 -6.33 0.46 -0.96
CA THR A 308 -7.62 0.99 -1.36
C THR A 308 -7.71 2.48 -1.09
N SER A 309 -8.16 3.24 -2.08
CA SER A 309 -8.59 4.62 -1.86
C SER A 309 -9.91 4.59 -1.04
N LEU A 310 -10.08 5.48 -0.05
CA LEU A 310 -11.26 5.42 0.84
C LEU A 310 -12.62 5.60 0.12
N ASP A 311 -12.61 6.10 -1.10
CA ASP A 311 -13.77 6.22 -1.98
C ASP A 311 -14.12 4.92 -2.73
N ASN A 312 -13.20 3.96 -2.85
CA ASN A 312 -13.46 2.67 -3.50
C ASN A 312 -14.06 1.62 -2.54
N PHE A 313 -15.31 1.85 -2.18
CA PHE A 313 -16.07 1.01 -1.25
C PHE A 313 -16.20 -0.47 -1.68
N SER A 314 -16.17 -0.76 -2.98
CA SER A 314 -16.23 -2.14 -3.47
C SER A 314 -15.00 -2.95 -3.06
N GLU A 315 -13.82 -2.34 -3.08
CA GLU A 315 -12.59 -2.97 -2.61
C GLU A 315 -12.69 -3.28 -1.10
N TRP A 316 -13.11 -2.30 -0.29
CA TRP A 316 -13.33 -2.49 1.15
C TRP A 316 -14.26 -3.67 1.46
N LEU A 317 -15.33 -3.86 0.67
CA LEU A 317 -16.25 -4.99 0.86
C LEU A 317 -15.60 -6.33 0.54
N ILE A 318 -14.77 -6.40 -0.49
CA ILE A 318 -14.03 -7.61 -0.86
C ILE A 318 -12.95 -7.91 0.18
N ASP A 319 -12.33 -6.88 0.74
CA ASP A 319 -11.23 -6.99 1.71
C ASP A 319 -11.72 -7.37 3.11
N CYS A 320 -12.91 -6.90 3.48
CA CYS A 320 -13.59 -7.31 4.71
C CYS A 320 -14.30 -8.67 4.58
N ALA A 321 -14.42 -9.22 3.36
CA ALA A 321 -15.11 -10.48 3.13
C ALA A 321 -14.33 -11.66 3.70
N TYR A 322 -15.03 -12.53 4.43
CA TYR A 322 -14.44 -13.75 4.94
C TYR A 322 -14.37 -14.83 3.85
N LYS A 323 -13.31 -14.83 3.03
CA LYS A 323 -13.14 -15.87 2.01
C LYS A 323 -11.68 -16.29 1.86
N PHE A 324 -11.42 -17.55 2.14
CA PHE A 324 -10.15 -18.20 1.83
C PHE A 324 -10.14 -18.74 0.41
N GLU A 325 -8.98 -18.66 -0.23
CA GLU A 325 -8.62 -19.36 -1.46
C GLU A 325 -7.44 -20.28 -1.14
N SER A 326 -7.43 -21.50 -1.68
CA SER A 326 -6.26 -22.38 -1.55
C SER A 326 -5.06 -21.70 -2.21
N ALA A 327 -3.97 -21.58 -1.47
CA ALA A 327 -2.76 -20.94 -1.96
C ALA A 327 -1.67 -21.94 -2.36
N SER A 328 -2.00 -23.24 -2.38
CA SER A 328 -0.99 -24.30 -2.49
C SER A 328 -0.31 -24.36 -3.86
N ASP A 329 -0.94 -23.86 -4.91
CA ASP A 329 -0.41 -23.82 -6.28
C ASP A 329 0.73 -22.81 -6.46
N PHE A 330 0.73 -21.69 -5.74
CA PHE A 330 1.81 -20.69 -5.81
C PHE A 330 2.60 -20.53 -4.50
N LEU A 331 2.00 -20.81 -3.35
CA LEU A 331 2.62 -20.64 -2.02
C LEU A 331 2.87 -21.98 -1.31
N ASN A 332 2.76 -23.10 -2.04
CA ASN A 332 3.05 -24.47 -1.61
C ASN A 332 2.12 -25.06 -0.53
N THR A 333 1.50 -24.25 0.34
CA THR A 333 0.56 -24.74 1.36
C THR A 333 -0.39 -23.65 1.85
N GLY A 334 -1.40 -24.09 2.62
CA GLY A 334 -2.36 -23.23 3.31
C GLY A 334 -3.30 -22.49 2.37
N SER A 335 -3.99 -21.53 2.96
CA SER A 335 -4.98 -20.68 2.30
C SER A 335 -4.64 -19.20 2.48
N ALA A 336 -4.96 -18.41 1.48
CA ALA A 336 -4.81 -16.96 1.49
C ALA A 336 -6.17 -16.27 1.42
N HIS A 337 -6.24 -15.02 1.86
CA HIS A 337 -7.42 -14.19 1.67
C HIS A 337 -7.70 -14.05 0.16
N TYR A 338 -8.90 -14.40 -0.28
CA TYR A 338 -9.28 -14.48 -1.68
C TYR A 338 -9.02 -13.18 -2.44
N GLY A 339 -9.37 -12.03 -1.84
CA GLY A 339 -9.17 -10.72 -2.47
C GLY A 339 -7.70 -10.45 -2.79
N PHE A 340 -6.82 -10.70 -1.83
CA PHE A 340 -5.37 -10.44 -1.97
C PHE A 340 -4.71 -11.49 -2.87
N TYR A 341 -5.09 -12.75 -2.71
CA TYR A 341 -4.50 -13.86 -3.45
C TYR A 341 -4.81 -13.78 -4.95
N ASN A 342 -6.10 -13.67 -5.28
CA ASN A 342 -6.58 -13.64 -6.66
C ASN A 342 -6.00 -12.42 -7.41
N THR A 343 -5.63 -11.36 -6.68
CA THR A 343 -4.99 -10.17 -7.22
C THR A 343 -3.58 -10.43 -7.77
N LEU A 344 -2.82 -11.33 -7.17
CA LEU A 344 -1.50 -11.77 -7.69
C LEU A 344 -1.60 -13.00 -8.58
N PHE A 345 -2.49 -13.92 -8.21
CA PHE A 345 -2.64 -15.26 -8.76
C PHE A 345 -4.10 -15.49 -9.18
N PRO A 346 -4.57 -14.79 -10.24
CA PRO A 346 -5.94 -14.94 -10.70
C PRO A 346 -6.22 -16.37 -11.17
N SER A 347 -7.39 -16.90 -10.81
CA SER A 347 -7.83 -18.21 -11.32
C SER A 347 -7.94 -18.22 -12.85
N LYS A 348 -7.75 -19.39 -13.46
CA LYS A 348 -7.80 -19.61 -14.93
C LYS A 348 -9.13 -19.16 -15.58
N SER A 349 -10.19 -19.03 -14.81
CA SER A 349 -11.48 -18.51 -15.28
C SER A 349 -11.48 -17.00 -15.54
N ASN A 350 -10.49 -16.26 -15.03
CA ASN A 350 -10.32 -14.85 -15.35
C ASN A 350 -9.66 -14.75 -16.74
N GLU A 351 -10.26 -13.97 -17.63
CA GLU A 351 -9.78 -13.71 -19.02
C GLU A 351 -8.43 -12.97 -19.09
N LEU A 352 -7.66 -12.92 -17.98
CA LEU A 352 -6.39 -12.24 -17.92
C LEU A 352 -5.35 -12.98 -18.76
N ARG A 353 -4.76 -12.25 -19.71
CA ARG A 353 -3.75 -12.77 -20.63
C ARG A 353 -2.42 -13.08 -19.94
N VAL A 354 -2.11 -12.41 -18.83
CA VAL A 354 -0.83 -12.54 -18.13
C VAL A 354 -1.03 -12.53 -16.62
N LEU A 355 -0.26 -13.37 -15.91
CA LEU A 355 -0.25 -13.45 -14.45
C LEU A 355 0.40 -12.18 -13.85
N PRO A 356 -0.30 -11.44 -12.97
CA PRO A 356 0.22 -10.24 -12.30
C PRO A 356 1.57 -10.44 -11.63
N TYR A 357 1.70 -11.52 -10.86
CA TYR A 357 2.96 -11.89 -10.21
C TYR A 357 4.14 -11.98 -11.21
N ARG A 358 3.93 -12.61 -12.37
CA ARG A 358 5.00 -12.77 -13.37
C ARG A 358 5.43 -11.43 -13.95
N ARG A 359 4.48 -10.52 -14.22
CA ARG A 359 4.76 -9.17 -14.69
C ARG A 359 5.60 -8.38 -13.69
N ILE A 360 5.30 -8.48 -12.40
CA ILE A 360 6.09 -7.83 -11.34
C ILE A 360 7.53 -8.36 -11.37
N VAL A 361 7.71 -9.69 -11.42
CA VAL A 361 9.04 -10.31 -11.45
C VAL A 361 9.81 -9.94 -12.73
N GLU A 362 9.15 -9.96 -13.89
CA GLU A 362 9.71 -9.52 -15.17
C GLU A 362 10.17 -8.06 -15.11
N ALA A 363 9.37 -7.18 -14.51
CA ALA A 363 9.72 -5.77 -14.41
C ALA A 363 10.97 -5.54 -13.56
N VAL A 364 11.07 -6.22 -12.42
CA VAL A 364 12.26 -6.14 -11.57
C VAL A 364 13.48 -6.74 -12.26
N LYS A 365 13.31 -7.82 -13.04
CA LYS A 365 14.41 -8.39 -13.85
C LYS A 365 14.93 -7.39 -14.88
N LEU A 366 14.05 -6.67 -15.56
CA LEU A 366 14.45 -5.63 -16.51
C LEU A 366 15.20 -4.49 -15.82
N ILE A 367 14.77 -4.08 -14.62
CA ILE A 367 15.52 -3.10 -13.80
C ILE A 367 16.89 -3.66 -13.42
N ALA A 368 16.97 -4.92 -12.99
CA ALA A 368 18.24 -5.56 -12.62
C ALA A 368 19.21 -5.66 -13.81
N GLU A 369 18.68 -5.91 -15.01
CA GLU A 369 19.47 -5.89 -16.23
C GLU A 369 19.96 -4.48 -16.59
N GLU A 370 19.10 -3.46 -16.50
CA GLU A 370 19.52 -2.06 -16.67
C GLU A 370 20.62 -1.69 -15.67
N ALA A 371 20.48 -2.12 -14.41
CA ALA A 371 21.46 -1.91 -13.37
C ALA A 371 22.82 -2.54 -13.71
N GLN A 372 22.84 -3.77 -14.23
CA GLN A 372 24.08 -4.44 -14.64
C GLN A 372 24.76 -3.80 -15.85
N ARG A 373 23.99 -3.20 -16.76
CA ARG A 373 24.52 -2.46 -17.91
C ARG A 373 25.07 -1.08 -17.52
N ALA A 374 24.66 -0.55 -16.37
CA ALA A 374 25.16 0.75 -15.89
C ALA A 374 26.66 0.68 -15.55
N PRO A 375 27.44 1.76 -15.78
CA PRO A 375 28.90 1.75 -15.63
C PRO A 375 29.43 1.25 -14.28
N ARG A 376 28.67 1.42 -13.19
CA ARG A 376 29.04 1.04 -11.82
C ARG A 376 28.25 -0.14 -11.26
N GLY A 377 27.39 -0.76 -12.06
CA GLY A 377 26.52 -1.85 -11.64
C GLY A 377 26.96 -3.24 -12.13
N GLN A 378 28.04 -3.32 -12.90
CA GLN A 378 28.61 -4.60 -13.34
C GLN A 378 28.92 -5.48 -12.11
N ASN A 379 28.50 -6.75 -12.18
CA ASN A 379 28.63 -7.75 -11.11
C ASN A 379 27.91 -7.43 -9.78
N LYS A 380 27.12 -6.36 -9.71
CA LYS A 380 26.29 -6.07 -8.54
C LYS A 380 24.91 -6.72 -8.70
N LYS A 381 24.34 -7.13 -7.56
CA LYS A 381 22.95 -7.60 -7.49
C LYS A 381 22.05 -6.43 -7.12
N LEU A 382 20.85 -6.42 -7.70
CA LEU A 382 19.81 -5.47 -7.35
C LEU A 382 19.20 -5.86 -6.00
N ASN A 383 19.35 -5.02 -4.98
CA ASN A 383 18.63 -5.17 -3.72
C ASN A 383 17.13 -4.91 -3.96
N LEU A 384 16.28 -5.88 -3.64
CA LEU A 384 14.83 -5.78 -3.85
C LEU A 384 14.10 -5.74 -2.51
N PHE A 385 13.42 -4.63 -2.25
CA PHE A 385 12.51 -4.47 -1.11
C PHE A 385 11.06 -4.54 -1.59
N VAL A 386 10.16 -4.92 -0.68
CA VAL A 386 8.72 -4.94 -0.93
C VAL A 386 8.01 -4.12 0.13
N THR A 387 7.10 -3.26 -0.30
CA THR A 387 6.29 -2.44 0.61
C THR A 387 4.85 -2.35 0.14
N GLY A 388 3.98 -2.01 1.07
CA GLY A 388 2.57 -1.81 0.82
C GLY A 388 1.88 -1.20 2.03
N HIS A 389 0.77 -0.50 1.77
CA HIS A 389 -0.07 0.11 2.79
C HIS A 389 -1.50 -0.42 2.65
N SER A 390 -2.20 -0.67 3.76
CA SER A 390 -3.61 -1.10 3.75
C SER A 390 -3.84 -2.40 2.95
N LEU A 391 -4.79 -2.44 2.02
CA LEU A 391 -4.95 -3.53 1.03
C LEU A 391 -3.62 -3.89 0.35
N GLY A 392 -2.83 -2.90 -0.03
CA GLY A 392 -1.53 -3.09 -0.67
C GLY A 392 -0.56 -3.85 0.24
N ALA A 393 -0.65 -3.69 1.56
CA ALA A 393 0.10 -4.49 2.53
C ALA A 393 -0.36 -5.95 2.56
N GLY A 394 -1.66 -6.22 2.40
CA GLY A 394 -2.21 -7.57 2.24
C GLY A 394 -1.60 -8.30 1.04
N ILE A 395 -1.57 -7.62 -0.11
CA ILE A 395 -0.97 -8.13 -1.35
C ILE A 395 0.54 -8.28 -1.22
N ALA A 396 1.23 -7.27 -0.66
CA ALA A 396 2.68 -7.27 -0.49
C ALA A 396 3.19 -8.45 0.34
N GLN A 397 2.46 -8.85 1.40
CA GLN A 397 2.79 -10.03 2.19
C GLN A 397 2.77 -11.32 1.36
N LEU A 398 1.75 -11.51 0.52
CA LEU A 398 1.64 -12.70 -0.33
C LEU A 398 2.68 -12.70 -1.46
N LEU A 399 2.97 -11.53 -2.03
CA LEU A 399 4.06 -11.38 -2.99
C LEU A 399 5.39 -11.78 -2.35
N TYR A 400 5.69 -11.23 -1.16
CA TYR A 400 6.92 -11.54 -0.44
C TYR A 400 7.01 -13.02 -0.06
N ALA A 401 5.90 -13.62 0.38
CA ALA A 401 5.81 -15.06 0.65
C ALA A 401 6.20 -15.89 -0.58
N ARG A 402 5.72 -15.51 -1.78
CA ARG A 402 6.07 -16.18 -3.03
C ARG A 402 7.56 -16.03 -3.37
N LEU A 403 8.12 -14.82 -3.22
CA LEU A 403 9.53 -14.55 -3.51
C LEU A 403 10.46 -15.33 -2.57
N LEU A 404 10.06 -15.55 -1.31
CA LEU A 404 10.77 -16.41 -0.36
C LEU A 404 10.62 -17.91 -0.67
N GLU A 405 9.43 -18.34 -1.12
CA GLU A 405 9.15 -19.74 -1.46
C GLU A 405 9.90 -20.17 -2.72
N THR A 406 9.99 -19.30 -3.73
CA THR A 406 10.65 -19.60 -5.02
C THR A 406 11.65 -18.51 -5.41
N PRO A 407 12.82 -18.41 -4.75
CA PRO A 407 13.83 -17.39 -5.07
C PRO A 407 14.35 -17.46 -6.50
N SER A 408 14.30 -18.64 -7.13
CA SER A 408 14.69 -18.85 -8.52
C SER A 408 13.88 -18.01 -9.51
N ASP A 409 12.65 -17.63 -9.16
CA ASP A 409 11.80 -16.79 -10.01
C ASP A 409 12.47 -15.43 -10.28
N MET A 410 13.25 -14.89 -9.33
CA MET A 410 13.97 -13.62 -9.50
C MET A 410 15.29 -13.77 -10.29
N GLY A 411 15.81 -14.99 -10.44
CA GLY A 411 17.14 -15.22 -11.05
C GLY A 411 18.31 -14.81 -10.15
N ASN A 412 19.52 -14.80 -10.71
CA ASN A 412 20.76 -14.60 -9.95
C ASN A 412 21.19 -13.13 -9.79
N LYS A 413 20.51 -12.20 -10.47
CA LYS A 413 20.85 -10.76 -10.52
C LYS A 413 20.15 -9.93 -9.44
N ILE A 414 19.20 -10.53 -8.74
CA ILE A 414 18.36 -9.87 -7.75
C ILE A 414 18.62 -10.51 -6.39
N LEU A 415 18.68 -9.67 -5.36
CA LEU A 415 18.79 -10.07 -3.98
C LEU A 415 17.57 -9.55 -3.23
N LEU A 416 16.65 -10.45 -2.89
CA LEU A 416 15.52 -10.09 -2.02
C LEU A 416 16.04 -9.64 -0.66
N ARG A 417 15.55 -8.48 -0.20
CA ARG A 417 15.82 -7.86 1.10
C ARG A 417 14.57 -7.97 1.98
N ASP A 418 14.46 -7.08 2.96
CA ASP A 418 13.31 -7.01 3.84
C ASP A 418 12.07 -6.50 3.12
N ALA A 419 10.93 -6.76 3.75
CA ALA A 419 9.66 -6.14 3.40
C ALA A 419 9.14 -5.32 4.59
N TYR A 420 8.59 -4.14 4.29
CA TYR A 420 8.02 -3.23 5.27
C TYR A 420 6.58 -2.97 4.85
N VAL A 421 5.61 -3.35 5.68
CA VAL A 421 4.20 -3.20 5.34
C VAL A 421 3.46 -2.49 6.46
N PHE A 422 2.52 -1.61 6.09
CA PHE A 422 1.87 -0.66 7.00
C PHE A 422 0.36 -0.88 7.01
N GLY A 423 -0.27 -0.79 8.18
CA GLY A 423 -1.72 -0.99 8.32
C GLY A 423 -2.17 -2.34 7.79
N THR A 424 -1.40 -3.37 8.12
CA THR A 424 -1.37 -4.64 7.40
C THR A 424 -2.51 -5.59 7.83
N PRO A 425 -3.48 -5.89 6.94
CA PRO A 425 -4.55 -6.84 7.24
C PRO A 425 -4.03 -8.28 7.33
N ARG A 426 -4.86 -9.15 7.90
CA ARG A 426 -4.58 -10.59 7.94
C ARG A 426 -4.79 -11.19 6.55
N ALA A 427 -3.73 -11.71 5.94
CA ALA A 427 -3.71 -12.09 4.54
C ALA A 427 -3.82 -13.59 4.29
N CYS A 428 -3.69 -14.44 5.31
CA CYS A 428 -3.62 -15.88 5.14
C CYS A 428 -4.07 -16.67 6.36
N ASP A 429 -4.07 -18.00 6.27
CA ASP A 429 -4.27 -18.86 7.41
C ASP A 429 -2.96 -19.12 8.20
N PHE A 430 -3.08 -19.76 9.36
CA PHE A 430 -1.94 -20.10 10.20
C PHE A 430 -0.92 -21.04 9.53
N LYS A 431 -1.34 -21.88 8.57
CA LYS A 431 -0.45 -22.82 7.86
C LYS A 431 0.48 -22.06 6.93
N LEU A 432 -0.08 -21.17 6.10
CA LEU A 432 0.69 -20.32 5.21
C LEU A 432 1.58 -19.35 6.02
N ALA A 433 1.07 -18.74 7.10
CA ALA A 433 1.92 -17.93 7.97
C ALA A 433 3.11 -18.71 8.56
N SER A 434 2.89 -19.94 9.01
CA SER A 434 3.95 -20.81 9.52
C SER A 434 4.91 -21.27 8.42
N ARG A 435 4.43 -21.44 7.18
CA ARG A 435 5.28 -21.72 6.02
C ARG A 435 6.21 -20.56 5.71
N VAL A 436 5.73 -19.32 5.79
CA VAL A 436 6.59 -18.15 5.59
C VAL A 436 7.62 -18.03 6.71
N ASP A 437 7.23 -18.27 7.97
CA ASP A 437 8.18 -18.32 9.09
C ASP A 437 9.26 -19.39 8.86
N TYR A 438 8.88 -20.56 8.36
CA TYR A 438 9.84 -21.60 7.95
C TYR A 438 10.76 -21.12 6.81
N ASN A 439 10.20 -20.45 5.79
CA ASN A 439 10.97 -19.95 4.66
C ASN A 439 11.97 -18.86 5.05
N LEU A 440 11.65 -17.99 6.00
CA LEU A 440 12.56 -16.97 6.52
C LEU A 440 13.79 -17.58 7.22
N ASN A 441 13.64 -18.79 7.77
CA ASN A 441 14.73 -19.51 8.43
C ASN A 441 15.59 -20.36 7.47
N LYS A 442 15.20 -20.49 6.19
CA LYS A 442 16.03 -21.18 5.18
C LYS A 442 17.34 -20.43 4.97
N SER A 443 18.45 -21.15 4.80
CA SER A 443 19.78 -20.55 4.56
C SER A 443 19.79 -19.51 3.44
N VAL A 444 19.07 -19.79 2.35
CA VAL A 444 18.98 -18.90 1.18
C VAL A 444 18.28 -17.57 1.49
N ASN A 445 17.42 -17.56 2.52
CA ASN A 445 16.54 -16.46 2.92
C ASN A 445 16.96 -15.79 4.23
N GLN A 446 18.01 -16.27 4.90
CA GLN A 446 18.49 -15.70 6.16
C GLN A 446 18.83 -14.21 6.04
N GLY A 447 18.68 -13.49 7.16
CA GLY A 447 18.89 -12.05 7.23
C GLY A 447 17.80 -11.21 6.60
N ARG A 448 16.70 -11.84 6.16
CA ARG A 448 15.52 -11.16 5.62
C ARG A 448 14.39 -11.19 6.63
N GLN A 449 13.57 -10.16 6.61
CA GLN A 449 12.42 -10.04 7.48
C GLN A 449 11.25 -9.35 6.78
N LEU A 450 10.04 -9.78 7.12
CA LEU A 450 8.83 -9.01 6.85
C LEU A 450 8.42 -8.30 8.15
N TRP A 451 8.50 -6.97 8.15
CA TRP A 451 8.09 -6.10 9.23
C TRP A 451 6.68 -5.59 8.98
N ARG A 452 5.77 -5.83 9.93
CA ARG A 452 4.40 -5.31 9.88
C ARG A 452 4.23 -4.17 10.87
N ILE A 453 4.19 -2.95 10.37
CA ILE A 453 4.06 -1.75 11.18
C ILE A 453 2.57 -1.46 11.41
N SER A 454 2.18 -1.29 12.67
CA SER A 454 0.80 -1.03 13.09
C SER A 454 0.76 0.19 13.99
N ASN A 455 -0.13 1.14 13.72
CA ASN A 455 -0.26 2.35 14.52
C ASN A 455 -1.34 2.18 15.59
N ARG A 456 -0.99 2.47 16.86
CA ARG A 456 -1.87 2.37 18.04
C ARG A 456 -1.95 3.72 18.75
N ALA A 457 -2.18 4.78 17.98
CA ALA A 457 -2.22 6.15 18.49
C ALA A 457 -3.50 6.47 19.27
N SER A 458 -4.62 5.86 18.87
CA SER A 458 -5.93 5.94 19.50
C SER A 458 -6.24 4.72 20.37
N LEU A 459 -7.38 4.80 21.08
CA LEU A 459 -7.89 3.75 21.96
C LEU A 459 -8.10 2.40 21.26
N ILE A 460 -8.50 2.45 19.99
CA ILE A 460 -8.84 1.28 19.17
C ILE A 460 -7.64 0.88 18.31
N GLY A 461 -6.77 1.84 17.99
CA GLY A 461 -5.67 1.66 17.04
C GLY A 461 -6.17 1.47 15.61
N ASP A 462 -5.24 1.13 14.72
CA ASP A 462 -5.58 0.77 13.34
C ASP A 462 -6.36 -0.55 13.27
N ILE A 463 -7.65 -0.45 12.97
CA ILE A 463 -8.56 -1.61 12.85
C ILE A 463 -8.25 -2.48 11.64
N VAL A 464 -7.63 -1.95 10.59
CA VAL A 464 -7.32 -2.72 9.38
C VAL A 464 -6.36 -3.86 9.70
N THR A 465 -5.48 -3.64 10.70
CA THR A 465 -4.58 -4.68 11.22
C THR A 465 -5.29 -5.83 11.93
N GLU A 466 -6.56 -5.62 12.28
CA GLU A 466 -7.42 -6.54 13.01
C GLU A 466 -8.50 -7.19 12.12
N VAL A 467 -8.46 -6.96 10.79
CA VAL A 467 -9.37 -7.60 9.83
C VAL A 467 -8.63 -8.43 8.77
N PRO A 468 -9.24 -9.52 8.27
CA PRO A 468 -10.37 -10.24 8.86
C PRO A 468 -10.07 -10.72 10.29
N PRO A 469 -11.08 -11.00 11.13
CA PRO A 469 -10.87 -11.39 12.52
C PRO A 469 -10.05 -12.68 12.57
N GLY A 470 -9.07 -12.74 13.47
CA GLY A 470 -8.17 -13.88 13.55
C GLY A 470 -7.26 -13.79 14.78
N VAL A 471 -6.85 -14.94 15.29
CA VAL A 471 -5.93 -15.02 16.44
C VAL A 471 -4.58 -15.62 16.05
N ALA A 472 -4.48 -16.20 14.85
CA ALA A 472 -3.30 -16.90 14.35
C ALA A 472 -2.04 -16.03 14.14
N ASN A 473 -2.12 -14.72 14.38
CA ASN A 473 -0.94 -13.85 14.48
C ASN A 473 0.04 -14.37 15.54
N LYS A 474 -0.48 -14.88 16.66
CA LYS A 474 0.29 -15.49 17.75
C LYS A 474 0.76 -16.89 17.36
N ARG A 475 2.07 -17.12 17.37
CA ARG A 475 2.64 -18.41 16.90
C ARG A 475 2.26 -19.57 17.81
N GLU A 476 2.21 -19.33 19.11
CA GLU A 476 2.00 -20.32 20.17
C GLU A 476 0.63 -21.00 20.11
N ILE A 477 -0.37 -20.36 19.50
CA ILE A 477 -1.72 -20.92 19.41
C ILE A 477 -2.01 -21.59 18.06
N ARG A 478 -1.13 -21.44 17.04
CA ARG A 478 -1.42 -21.88 15.67
C ARG A 478 -1.70 -23.38 15.56
N SER A 479 -1.03 -24.20 16.37
CA SER A 479 -1.22 -25.65 16.41
C SER A 479 -2.62 -26.07 16.87
N GLY A 480 -3.32 -25.23 17.63
CA GLY A 480 -4.68 -25.49 18.10
C GLY A 480 -5.78 -24.97 17.18
N LEU A 481 -5.44 -24.30 16.08
CA LEU A 481 -6.42 -23.70 15.17
C LEU A 481 -6.82 -24.68 14.07
N GLN A 482 -8.10 -24.64 13.71
CA GLN A 482 -8.62 -25.42 12.59
C GLN A 482 -8.50 -24.62 11.28
N GLU A 483 -8.07 -25.30 10.23
CA GLU A 483 -8.01 -24.74 8.87
C GLU A 483 -9.40 -24.30 8.39
N GLY A 484 -9.45 -23.16 7.69
CA GLY A 484 -10.70 -22.56 7.21
C GLY A 484 -11.58 -21.92 8.30
N SER A 485 -11.18 -22.00 9.59
CA SER A 485 -11.87 -21.33 10.70
C SER A 485 -11.65 -19.82 10.66
N PRO A 486 -12.62 -18.98 11.06
CA PRO A 486 -12.39 -17.54 11.11
C PRO A 486 -11.21 -17.12 11.96
N PHE A 487 -11.00 -17.82 13.07
CA PHE A 487 -9.88 -17.60 13.96
C PHE A 487 -8.51 -17.95 13.36
N SER A 488 -8.48 -18.67 12.23
CA SER A 488 -7.26 -19.09 11.54
C SER A 488 -6.56 -17.99 10.77
N TYR A 489 -7.22 -16.84 10.55
CA TYR A 489 -6.59 -15.70 9.88
C TYR A 489 -5.35 -15.21 10.64
N ALA A 490 -4.28 -15.06 9.89
CA ALA A 490 -2.96 -14.60 10.29
C ALA A 490 -2.46 -13.54 9.31
N ALA A 491 -1.73 -12.58 9.85
CA ALA A 491 -0.80 -11.76 9.09
C ALA A 491 0.61 -12.38 9.16
N ILE A 492 1.40 -12.13 8.12
CA ILE A 492 2.71 -12.74 7.90
C ILE A 492 3.80 -11.80 8.40
N GLY A 493 4.76 -12.31 9.17
CA GLY A 493 5.93 -11.55 9.62
C GLY A 493 5.81 -10.96 11.03
N THR A 494 6.83 -10.22 11.43
CA THR A 494 7.00 -9.70 12.80
C THR A 494 6.34 -8.33 12.92
N SER A 495 5.46 -8.17 13.91
CA SER A 495 4.76 -6.90 14.13
C SER A 495 5.64 -5.87 14.85
N VAL A 496 5.48 -4.61 14.48
CA VAL A 496 6.01 -3.43 15.16
C VAL A 496 4.81 -2.53 15.46
N ASP A 497 4.27 -2.61 16.67
CA ASP A 497 3.18 -1.76 17.13
C ASP A 497 3.76 -0.44 17.65
N LEU A 498 3.27 0.69 17.13
CA LEU A 498 3.68 2.05 17.51
C LEU A 498 2.65 2.67 18.46
N PHE A 499 3.11 3.26 19.56
CA PHE A 499 2.31 3.87 20.64
C PHE A 499 2.74 5.33 20.86
N PRO A 500 2.48 6.23 19.90
CA PRO A 500 2.99 7.61 19.93
C PRO A 500 2.52 8.44 21.15
N ASN A 501 1.43 8.02 21.81
CA ASN A 501 0.84 8.69 22.96
C ASN A 501 1.09 7.94 24.29
N GLY A 502 1.90 6.87 24.28
CA GLY A 502 2.12 6.03 25.47
C GLY A 502 0.85 5.37 26.04
N GLN A 503 -0.23 5.30 25.26
CA GLN A 503 -1.52 4.75 25.71
C GLN A 503 -1.47 3.23 25.81
N LYS A 504 -2.17 2.69 26.83
CA LYS A 504 -2.37 1.24 27.00
C LYS A 504 -3.55 0.81 26.14
N ASN A 505 -3.36 -0.22 25.33
CA ASN A 505 -4.39 -0.83 24.50
C ASN A 505 -5.41 -1.54 25.41
N ILE A 506 -6.63 -1.01 25.56
CA ILE A 506 -7.63 -1.51 26.54
C ILE A 506 -8.13 -2.92 26.18
N PHE A 507 -8.07 -3.29 24.90
CA PHE A 507 -8.48 -4.62 24.43
C PHE A 507 -7.48 -5.74 24.74
N ASN A 508 -6.31 -5.43 25.30
CA ASN A 508 -5.43 -6.45 25.82
C ASN A 508 -5.85 -6.81 27.26
N ILE A 509 -6.64 -7.89 27.41
CA ILE A 509 -7.18 -8.41 28.68
C ILE A 509 -6.12 -8.47 29.81
N SER A 510 -4.85 -8.71 29.47
CA SER A 510 -3.75 -8.73 30.45
C SER A 510 -3.47 -7.38 31.13
N THR A 511 -3.81 -6.26 30.48
CA THR A 511 -3.59 -4.90 31.02
C THR A 511 -4.67 -4.45 32.00
N TRP A 512 -5.82 -5.13 32.02
CA TRP A 512 -6.94 -4.82 32.92
C TRP A 512 -6.65 -5.21 34.38
N PHE A 513 -5.74 -6.17 34.60
CA PHE A 513 -5.37 -6.68 35.94
C PHE A 513 -4.19 -5.95 36.61
N GLY A 514 -3.93 -4.70 36.24
CA GLY A 514 -3.32 -3.76 37.19
C GLY A 514 -1.84 -4.00 37.58
N HIS A 515 -0.96 -4.30 36.63
CA HIS A 515 0.49 -4.11 36.86
C HIS A 515 0.97 -2.85 36.13
N ALA A 516 1.19 -1.80 36.92
CA ALA A 516 1.87 -0.58 36.51
C ALA A 516 3.35 -0.74 36.87
N SER A 517 4.23 -0.76 35.86
CA SER A 517 5.67 -0.68 36.08
C SER A 517 6.41 -0.28 34.80
N SER A 518 7.29 0.70 34.95
CA SER A 518 8.43 1.09 34.10
C SER A 518 8.13 1.71 32.73
N GLN A 519 8.99 2.67 32.34
CA GLN A 519 8.94 3.49 31.11
C GLN A 519 8.28 2.75 29.93
N LYS A 520 7.12 3.27 29.50
CA LYS A 520 6.40 2.71 28.36
C LYS A 520 7.14 3.09 27.10
N LYS A 521 7.95 2.17 26.58
CA LYS A 521 8.48 2.27 25.21
C LYS A 521 7.36 2.67 24.26
N GLN A 522 7.59 3.65 23.38
CA GLN A 522 6.61 4.03 22.34
C GLN A 522 6.40 2.97 21.27
N TYR A 523 6.95 1.78 21.43
CA TYR A 523 6.80 0.70 20.48
C TYR A 523 6.82 -0.66 21.18
N LYS A 524 6.26 -1.65 20.49
CA LYS A 524 6.36 -3.07 20.86
C LYS A 524 6.66 -3.89 19.61
N ILE A 525 7.74 -4.66 19.66
CA ILE A 525 8.02 -5.67 18.64
C ILE A 525 7.35 -6.97 19.09
N GLY A 526 6.55 -7.56 18.19
CA GLY A 526 5.85 -8.82 18.42
C GLY A 526 6.76 -10.04 18.37
N ASP A 527 6.16 -11.21 18.18
CA ASP A 527 6.89 -12.48 18.20
C ASP A 527 7.96 -12.53 17.09
N THR A 528 9.22 -12.61 17.51
CA THR A 528 10.36 -12.83 16.61
C THR A 528 10.61 -14.31 16.39
N PRO A 529 11.20 -14.72 15.25
CA PRO A 529 11.63 -16.10 15.04
C PRO A 529 12.53 -16.59 16.19
N VAL A 530 12.43 -17.87 16.51
CA VAL A 530 13.23 -18.49 17.57
C VAL A 530 14.72 -18.26 17.28
N GLY A 531 15.49 -17.85 18.29
CA GLY A 531 16.91 -17.57 18.15
C GLY A 531 17.25 -16.14 17.69
N PHE A 532 16.26 -15.29 17.42
CA PHE A 532 16.48 -13.90 17.05
C PHE A 532 16.05 -12.93 18.15
N LYS A 533 16.93 -11.97 18.44
CA LYS A 533 16.62 -10.82 19.30
C LYS A 533 16.39 -9.59 18.43
N PRO A 534 15.21 -8.96 18.49
CA PRO A 534 14.98 -7.75 17.74
C PRO A 534 15.78 -6.60 18.33
N GLU A 535 16.43 -5.84 17.46
CA GLU A 535 17.08 -4.58 17.77
C GLU A 535 16.50 -3.52 16.82
N ILE A 536 16.56 -2.26 17.25
CA ILE A 536 16.16 -1.15 16.40
C ILE A 536 17.42 -0.40 16.04
N ALA A 537 17.63 -0.20 14.75
CA ALA A 537 18.64 0.70 14.26
C ALA A 537 17.98 2.03 13.87
N ASN A 538 18.69 3.10 14.24
CA ASN A 538 18.39 4.44 13.80
C ASN A 538 19.73 5.15 13.59
N LYS A 539 19.85 5.91 12.50
CA LYS A 539 21.05 6.72 12.21
C LYS A 539 20.79 8.20 12.24
N LEU A 540 19.57 8.66 12.50
CA LEU A 540 19.21 10.03 12.17
C LEU A 540 19.98 11.08 12.99
N ILE A 541 20.89 11.74 12.27
CA ILE A 541 21.63 12.96 12.63
C ILE A 541 20.77 14.22 12.38
N PHE A 542 19.57 14.06 11.79
CA PHE A 542 18.71 15.18 11.38
C PHE A 542 17.47 15.33 12.28
N LYS A 543 17.45 16.37 13.11
CA LYS A 543 16.23 16.82 13.80
C LYS A 543 15.25 17.38 12.78
N TYR A 544 14.46 16.53 12.12
CA TYR A 544 13.23 17.00 11.50
C TYR A 544 12.30 17.39 12.65
N ARG A 545 12.29 18.68 12.99
CA ARG A 545 11.33 19.23 13.93
C ARG A 545 9.99 19.27 13.18
N ILE A 546 9.26 18.16 13.21
CA ILE A 546 7.80 18.26 13.08
C ILE A 546 7.44 19.19 14.23
N ASP A 547 7.10 20.46 13.93
CA ASP A 547 6.67 21.37 14.97
C ASP A 547 5.61 20.63 15.77
N PRO A 548 5.84 20.40 17.08
CA PRO A 548 4.99 19.53 17.86
C PRO A 548 3.58 20.07 17.70
N ARG A 549 2.70 19.24 17.12
CA ARG A 549 1.28 19.58 17.03
C ARG A 549 0.88 20.02 18.44
N PRO A 550 0.21 21.17 18.60
CA PRO A 550 -0.37 21.50 19.89
C PRO A 550 -1.20 20.29 20.30
N SER A 551 -0.86 19.69 21.45
CA SER A 551 -1.59 18.55 21.98
C SER A 551 -3.09 18.84 21.94
N PHE A 552 -3.91 17.80 21.74
CA PHE A 552 -5.38 17.89 21.61
C PHE A 552 -6.07 18.79 22.67
N TRP A 553 -5.41 19.04 23.81
CA TRP A 553 -5.91 19.89 24.90
C TRP A 553 -5.11 21.18 25.17
N GLY A 554 -3.96 21.41 24.53
CA GLY A 554 -2.91 22.30 25.07
C GLY A 554 -2.83 23.73 24.52
N SER A 555 -3.58 24.13 23.48
CA SER A 555 -3.49 25.51 22.98
C SER A 555 -4.70 25.89 22.11
N LEU A 556 -5.59 26.72 22.67
CA LEU A 556 -6.65 27.48 21.98
C LEU A 556 -6.08 28.56 21.03
N ARG A 557 -5.09 28.21 20.20
CA ARG A 557 -4.75 29.01 19.02
C ARG A 557 -5.85 28.82 17.98
N PRO A 558 -6.09 29.78 17.06
CA PRO A 558 -7.15 29.64 16.07
C PRO A 558 -6.91 28.33 15.34
N PHE A 559 -7.82 27.38 15.57
CA PHE A 559 -7.74 26.05 15.01
C PHE A 559 -7.70 26.24 13.50
N SER A 560 -6.62 25.83 12.85
CA SER A 560 -6.68 25.65 11.40
C SER A 560 -7.87 24.72 11.15
N ILE A 561 -8.71 25.02 10.15
CA ILE A 561 -9.88 24.20 9.86
C ILE A 561 -9.48 22.75 9.55
N ILE A 562 -8.25 22.54 9.07
CA ILE A 562 -7.59 21.22 9.00
C ILE A 562 -7.53 20.57 10.39
N GLY A 563 -7.02 21.24 11.42
CA GLY A 563 -7.04 20.73 12.80
C GLY A 563 -8.44 20.41 13.33
N ILE A 564 -9.47 21.17 12.95
CA ILE A 564 -10.87 20.89 13.30
C ILE A 564 -11.39 19.66 12.55
N THR A 565 -11.20 19.57 11.24
CA THR A 565 -11.62 18.41 10.44
C THR A 565 -10.87 17.16 10.88
N MET A 566 -9.60 17.26 11.23
CA MET A 566 -8.82 16.15 11.79
C MET A 566 -9.31 15.74 13.18
N SER A 567 -9.67 16.69 14.04
CA SER A 567 -10.29 16.38 15.34
C SER A 567 -11.65 15.72 15.16
N LEU A 568 -12.43 16.14 14.16
CA LEU A 568 -13.69 15.52 13.79
C LEU A 568 -13.48 14.11 13.23
N ILE A 569 -12.54 13.89 12.31
CA ILE A 569 -12.25 12.55 11.79
C ILE A 569 -11.72 11.63 12.88
N ALA A 570 -10.80 12.10 13.73
CA ALA A 570 -10.29 11.34 14.87
C ALA A 570 -11.41 11.05 15.89
N PHE A 571 -12.40 11.92 16.04
CA PHE A 571 -13.53 11.73 16.93
C PHE A 571 -14.61 10.80 16.34
N TRP A 572 -14.98 10.98 15.08
CA TRP A 572 -16.06 10.24 14.40
C TRP A 572 -15.60 8.92 13.81
N ALA A 573 -14.33 8.82 13.40
CA ALA A 573 -13.72 7.66 12.78
C ALA A 573 -12.26 7.45 13.25
N PRO A 574 -12.01 7.30 14.58
CA PRO A 574 -10.66 7.13 15.14
C PRO A 574 -9.86 5.99 14.49
N PHE A 575 -10.55 4.96 14.02
CA PHE A 575 -9.95 3.81 13.33
C PHE A 575 -9.46 4.13 11.92
N VAL A 576 -10.06 5.10 11.21
CA VAL A 576 -9.56 5.57 9.91
C VAL A 576 -8.35 6.47 10.13
N HIS A 577 -8.40 7.33 11.15
CA HIS A 577 -7.30 8.24 11.48
C HIS A 577 -5.97 7.47 11.65
N ASP A 578 -5.95 6.44 12.49
CA ASP A 578 -4.72 5.69 12.79
C ASP A 578 -4.18 4.90 11.60
N HIS A 579 -5.04 4.64 10.61
CA HIS A 579 -4.71 3.92 9.39
C HIS A 579 -4.03 4.81 8.34
N LEU A 580 -3.99 6.14 8.48
CA LEU A 580 -3.43 7.02 7.45
C LEU A 580 -1.89 7.05 7.46
N PRO A 581 -1.21 7.08 6.30
CA PRO A 581 0.26 7.09 6.22
C PRO A 581 0.94 8.20 7.03
N ALA A 582 0.36 9.39 7.10
CA ALA A 582 0.90 10.49 7.89
C ALA A 582 0.99 10.17 9.39
N CYS A 583 -0.01 9.44 9.91
CA CYS A 583 -0.03 9.02 11.32
C CYS A 583 1.05 7.99 11.59
N TYR A 584 1.31 7.09 10.65
CA TYR A 584 2.46 6.18 10.71
C TYR A 584 3.79 6.94 10.73
N LEU A 585 3.95 7.93 9.85
CA LEU A 585 5.18 8.71 9.76
C LEU A 585 5.42 9.53 11.05
N GLU A 586 4.37 10.15 11.60
CA GLU A 586 4.43 10.84 12.89
C GLU A 586 4.86 9.88 14.01
N SER A 587 4.25 8.69 14.07
CA SER A 587 4.57 7.68 15.08
C SER A 587 6.00 7.14 14.96
N LEU A 588 6.49 6.90 13.74
CA LEU A 588 7.88 6.47 13.50
C LEU A 588 8.87 7.56 13.89
N THR A 589 8.58 8.82 13.54
CA THR A 589 9.43 9.97 13.93
C THR A 589 9.45 10.15 15.46
N LYS A 590 8.34 9.87 16.16
CA LYS A 590 8.32 9.92 17.64
C LYS A 590 9.14 8.78 18.26
N MET A 591 8.98 7.56 17.75
CA MET A 591 9.78 6.39 18.16
C MET A 591 11.27 6.65 17.98
N GLU A 592 11.64 7.32 16.89
CA GLU A 592 13.01 7.72 16.60
C GLU A 592 13.60 8.67 17.66
N ASN A 593 12.82 9.66 18.11
CA ASN A 593 13.27 10.63 19.14
C ASN A 593 13.50 10.00 20.53
N GLU A 594 13.05 8.76 20.77
CA GLU A 594 13.31 8.03 22.03
C GLU A 594 14.60 7.21 22.02
N LEU A 595 15.13 6.89 20.83
CA LEU A 595 16.35 6.10 20.63
C LEU A 595 17.58 6.98 20.73
#